data_AF-A0AAD7VRM5-F1
#
_entry.id   AF-A0AAD7VRM5-F1
#
_cell.length_a   1.000
_cell.length_b   1.000
_cell.length_c   1.000
_cell.angle_alpha   90.00
_cell.angle_beta   90.00
_cell.angle_gamma   90.00
#
_symmetry.space_group_name_H-M   'P 1'
#
loop_
_entity.id
_entity.type
_entity.pdbx_description
1 polymer ?
#
loop_
_entity_poly.entity_id
_entity_poly.type
_entity_poly.pdbx_seq_one_letter_code
_entity_poly.pdbx_strand_id
1 'polypeptide(L)'
;MSDPYEKLEAYLLSSTTTSPPTPEGLQVHINAIRGGIVPKLGALSAIWPGILQVLAYPSLSNESVALLVDEVVEPIITSGTSNWEEVKTTVGDAETLLATARADTHPKVKKAAIGFLSFYDFLDGEEKCFELVQEIVGIITIEKQPEGAIARVEKVIDQFLTSYFAVRPAVIKSVLAIRKKAQSSATIISRVQELTLTILRHNAFGVDDIPEDLVIYRIANDDILAELMNIQFYESLLDLYLPPTIFIMAKPAYLEIAQTYKSLTAINLERSAASRTLGRLSKSRVGVFSEIDNSLGIVRNLTLRDEIDRTMLALIPGEYIATVNPQLIRNFPVSTASLVDILINWCHTKEALDLLQLDTPGLTKLPVPELLRVGKALAESYHGKKLLVSLPGVMEVLLTRRERMGYTIMRLRGDVVDALAESDNATLGPYWYDRVREEKIRGHWGSEENGEAKVDIMDRAA
;
A
#
# COMPACT_ATOMS: atom_id res chain seq x y z
N MET A 1 15.02 18.92 -36.36
CA MET A 1 13.61 18.52 -36.32
C MET A 1 12.89 19.54 -35.45
N SER A 2 11.80 20.15 -35.91
CA SER A 2 11.02 21.11 -35.10
C SER A 2 10.32 20.41 -33.94
N ASP A 3 10.33 21.08 -32.79
CA ASP A 3 9.79 20.58 -31.52
C ASP A 3 8.29 20.28 -31.67
N PRO A 4 7.83 19.06 -31.34
CA PRO A 4 6.41 18.71 -31.35
C PRO A 4 5.51 19.60 -30.49
N TYR A 5 6.03 20.22 -29.42
CA TYR A 5 5.28 21.22 -28.66
C TYR A 5 5.05 22.49 -29.48
N GLU A 6 6.09 23.02 -30.16
CA GLU A 6 5.96 24.18 -31.06
C GLU A 6 5.03 23.89 -32.26
N LYS A 7 5.06 22.66 -32.79
CA LYS A 7 4.15 22.24 -33.86
C LYS A 7 2.70 22.20 -33.40
N LEU A 8 2.46 21.68 -32.20
CA LEU A 8 1.10 21.63 -31.65
C LEU A 8 0.63 23.05 -31.32
N GLU A 9 1.46 23.91 -30.73
CA GLU A 9 1.15 25.34 -30.54
C GLU A 9 0.74 26.00 -31.85
N ALA A 10 1.55 25.90 -32.91
CA ALA A 10 1.25 26.50 -34.20
C ALA A 10 -0.09 26.00 -34.77
N TYR A 11 -0.40 24.72 -34.59
CA TYR A 11 -1.69 24.15 -34.97
C TYR A 11 -2.85 24.77 -34.17
N LEU A 12 -2.73 24.83 -32.83
CA LEU A 12 -3.76 25.39 -31.96
C LEU A 12 -4.01 26.88 -32.26
N LEU A 13 -2.95 27.68 -32.41
CA LEU A 13 -3.04 29.11 -32.71
C LEU A 13 -3.55 29.42 -34.12
N SER A 14 -3.35 28.50 -35.07
CA SER A 14 -3.91 28.63 -36.43
C SER A 14 -5.41 28.36 -36.51
N SER A 15 -6.01 27.80 -35.45
CA SER A 15 -7.43 27.47 -35.39
C SER A 15 -8.26 28.72 -35.07
N THR A 16 -9.45 28.83 -35.65
CA THR A 16 -10.35 29.99 -35.47
C THR A 16 -11.74 29.55 -34.97
N THR A 17 -12.56 30.49 -34.52
CA THR A 17 -13.95 30.22 -34.08
C THR A 17 -14.81 29.55 -35.15
N THR A 18 -14.51 29.75 -36.42
CA THR A 18 -15.20 29.14 -37.56
C THR A 18 -14.58 27.81 -38.03
N SER A 19 -13.36 27.51 -37.57
CA SER A 19 -12.60 26.29 -37.88
C SER A 19 -11.87 25.82 -36.62
N PRO A 20 -12.58 25.31 -35.60
CA PRO A 20 -11.96 24.82 -34.38
C PRO A 20 -11.13 23.56 -34.67
N PRO A 21 -10.14 23.24 -33.81
CA PRO A 21 -9.35 22.03 -33.99
C PRO A 21 -10.23 20.79 -33.86
N THR A 22 -10.05 19.82 -34.75
CA THR A 22 -10.81 18.56 -34.72
C THR A 22 -10.12 17.55 -33.80
N PRO A 23 -10.86 16.61 -33.18
CA PRO A 23 -10.27 15.55 -32.37
C PRO A 23 -9.18 14.76 -33.11
N GLU A 24 -9.38 14.46 -34.40
CA GLU A 24 -8.42 13.73 -35.22
C GLU A 24 -7.16 14.54 -35.46
N GLY A 25 -7.29 15.85 -35.72
CA GLY A 25 -6.16 16.76 -35.90
C GLY A 25 -5.34 16.88 -34.62
N LEU A 26 -6.00 17.04 -33.47
CA LEU A 26 -5.35 17.02 -32.15
C LEU A 26 -4.58 15.71 -31.92
N GLN A 27 -5.19 14.56 -32.25
CA GLN A 27 -4.58 13.25 -32.03
C GLN A 27 -3.29 13.05 -32.83
N VAL A 28 -3.19 13.58 -34.06
CA VAL A 28 -1.97 13.53 -34.86
C VAL A 28 -0.81 14.22 -34.14
N HIS A 29 -1.05 15.41 -33.61
CA HIS A 29 -0.04 16.17 -32.89
C HIS A 29 0.28 15.57 -31.51
N ILE A 30 -0.72 15.07 -30.79
CA ILE A 30 -0.54 14.38 -29.50
C ILE A 30 0.29 13.09 -29.67
N ASN A 31 0.05 12.31 -30.71
CA ASN A 31 0.84 11.10 -30.99
C ASN A 31 2.32 11.43 -31.24
N ALA A 32 2.61 12.59 -31.84
CA ALA A 32 3.98 13.07 -32.04
C ALA A 32 4.67 13.43 -30.71
N ILE A 33 3.92 13.91 -29.71
CA ILE A 33 4.42 14.17 -28.35
C ILE A 33 4.65 12.86 -27.59
N ARG A 34 3.69 11.93 -27.63
CA ARG A 34 3.81 10.59 -27.01
C ARG A 34 4.99 9.78 -27.54
N GLY A 35 5.36 10.00 -28.80
CA GLY A 35 6.41 9.25 -29.52
C GLY A 35 7.86 9.44 -29.03
N GLY A 36 8.11 10.13 -27.91
CA GLY A 36 9.42 10.07 -27.24
C GLY A 36 10.06 11.41 -26.88
N ILE A 37 9.28 12.44 -26.56
CA ILE A 37 9.84 13.74 -26.15
C ILE A 37 9.53 14.00 -24.69
N VAL A 38 10.60 14.06 -23.90
CA VAL A 38 10.55 14.62 -22.55
C VAL A 38 10.32 16.12 -22.70
N PRO A 39 9.32 16.71 -22.01
CA PRO A 39 9.09 18.15 -22.03
C PRO A 39 10.37 18.90 -21.66
N LYS A 40 10.61 20.05 -22.28
CA LYS A 40 11.74 20.93 -21.95
C LYS A 40 11.23 22.19 -21.25
N LEU A 41 12.12 22.90 -20.57
CA LEU A 41 11.83 24.24 -20.05
C LEU A 41 11.32 25.13 -21.21
N GLY A 42 10.23 25.88 -20.99
CA GLY A 42 9.58 26.68 -22.03
C GLY A 42 8.44 25.97 -22.77
N ALA A 43 8.29 24.65 -22.65
CA ALA A 43 7.21 23.91 -23.32
C ALA A 43 5.82 24.36 -22.87
N LEU A 44 5.67 24.72 -21.59
CA LEU A 44 4.42 25.25 -21.05
C LEU A 44 4.10 26.62 -21.66
N SER A 45 5.09 27.52 -21.66
CA SER A 45 4.98 28.87 -22.24
C SER A 45 4.55 28.84 -23.70
N ALA A 46 5.09 27.89 -24.47
CA ALA A 46 4.74 27.69 -25.87
C ALA A 46 3.28 27.22 -26.01
N ILE A 47 2.88 26.17 -25.30
CA ILE A 47 1.62 25.50 -25.64
C ILE A 47 0.38 26.06 -24.94
N TRP A 48 0.53 26.62 -23.75
CA TRP A 48 -0.60 27.03 -22.91
C TRP A 48 -1.50 28.12 -23.53
N PRO A 49 -0.99 29.16 -24.22
CA PRO A 49 -1.84 30.13 -24.92
C PRO A 49 -2.75 29.47 -25.96
N GLY A 50 -2.20 28.51 -26.73
CA GLY A 50 -2.96 27.72 -27.69
C GLY A 50 -4.05 26.87 -27.01
N ILE A 51 -3.74 26.27 -25.86
CA ILE A 51 -4.73 25.51 -25.07
C ILE A 51 -5.84 26.44 -24.58
N LEU A 52 -5.53 27.61 -24.02
CA LEU A 52 -6.53 28.57 -23.54
C LEU A 52 -7.45 29.05 -24.67
N GLN A 53 -6.90 29.35 -25.85
CA GLN A 53 -7.70 29.71 -27.03
C GLN A 53 -8.68 28.59 -27.40
N VAL A 54 -8.24 27.34 -27.30
CA VAL A 54 -9.07 26.18 -27.60
C VAL A 54 -10.15 25.93 -26.55
N LEU A 55 -9.83 26.10 -25.26
CA LEU A 55 -10.80 26.00 -24.16
C LEU A 55 -11.89 27.07 -24.22
N ALA A 56 -11.63 28.20 -24.90
CA ALA A 56 -12.61 29.27 -25.09
C ALA A 56 -13.67 28.95 -26.17
N TYR A 57 -13.51 27.88 -26.96
CA TYR A 57 -14.48 27.53 -28.00
C TYR A 57 -15.74 26.85 -27.42
N PRO A 58 -16.95 27.40 -27.63
CA PRO A 58 -18.18 26.83 -27.07
C PRO A 58 -18.54 25.43 -27.60
N SER A 59 -18.01 25.07 -28.77
CA SER A 59 -18.30 23.81 -29.47
C SER A 59 -17.30 22.69 -29.17
N LEU A 60 -16.31 22.91 -28.30
CA LEU A 60 -15.32 21.88 -28.00
C LEU A 60 -15.96 20.75 -27.20
N SER A 61 -15.69 19.50 -27.59
CA SER A 61 -16.13 18.35 -26.80
C SER A 61 -15.28 18.21 -25.55
N ASN A 62 -15.88 17.66 -24.47
CA ASN A 62 -15.14 17.31 -23.25
C ASN A 62 -13.98 16.33 -23.54
N GLU A 63 -14.09 15.52 -24.59
CA GLU A 63 -13.05 14.59 -25.04
C GLU A 63 -11.81 15.33 -25.56
N SER A 64 -11.97 16.40 -26.36
CA SER A 64 -10.85 17.22 -26.83
C SER A 64 -10.14 17.94 -25.68
N VAL A 65 -10.90 18.41 -24.67
CA VAL A 65 -10.34 19.01 -23.46
C VAL A 65 -9.55 17.97 -22.66
N ALA A 66 -10.10 16.76 -22.50
CA ALA A 66 -9.43 15.69 -21.79
C ALA A 66 -8.12 15.28 -22.48
N LEU A 67 -8.12 15.12 -23.80
CA LEU A 67 -6.93 14.80 -24.59
C LEU A 67 -5.84 15.86 -24.42
N LEU A 68 -6.18 17.15 -24.51
CA LEU A 68 -5.20 18.23 -24.32
C LEU A 68 -4.61 18.22 -22.90
N VAL A 69 -5.44 18.06 -21.87
CA VAL A 69 -4.94 18.09 -20.50
C VAL A 69 -4.14 16.82 -20.16
N ASP A 70 -4.70 15.64 -20.40
CA ASP A 70 -4.09 14.36 -20.00
C ASP A 70 -2.83 14.05 -20.80
N GLU A 71 -2.75 14.46 -22.07
CA GLU A 71 -1.67 14.02 -22.97
C GLU A 71 -0.62 15.08 -23.26
N VAL A 72 -0.91 16.34 -22.92
CA VAL A 72 0.00 17.46 -23.19
C VAL A 72 0.39 18.18 -21.91
N VAL A 73 -0.59 18.55 -21.08
CA VAL A 73 -0.35 19.30 -19.84
C VAL A 73 0.20 18.39 -18.73
N GLU A 74 -0.40 17.22 -18.55
CA GLU A 74 -0.02 16.29 -17.49
C GLU A 74 1.45 15.81 -17.59
N PRO A 75 2.00 15.50 -18.79
CA PRO A 75 3.43 15.22 -18.93
C PRO A 75 4.34 16.37 -18.49
N ILE A 76 3.96 17.63 -18.75
CA ILE A 76 4.73 18.82 -18.33
C ILE A 76 4.72 18.97 -16.81
N ILE A 77 3.56 18.77 -16.18
CA ILE A 77 3.45 18.81 -14.70
C ILE A 77 4.28 17.67 -14.10
N THR A 78 4.19 16.47 -14.69
CA THR A 78 4.84 15.26 -14.15
C THR A 78 6.36 15.27 -14.35
N SER A 79 6.86 15.84 -15.45
CA SER A 79 8.30 15.94 -15.72
C SER A 79 9.02 16.88 -14.75
N GLY A 80 8.30 17.82 -14.12
CA GLY A 80 8.90 18.80 -13.23
C GLY A 80 9.82 19.80 -13.94
N THR A 81 9.68 19.95 -15.26
CA THR A 81 10.63 20.72 -16.10
C THR A 81 10.36 22.22 -16.11
N SER A 82 9.17 22.65 -15.67
CA SER A 82 8.82 24.07 -15.50
C SER A 82 9.25 24.58 -14.12
N ASN A 83 9.38 25.89 -13.99
CA ASN A 83 9.60 26.56 -12.71
C ASN A 83 8.40 27.45 -12.33
N TRP A 84 8.36 27.96 -11.10
CA TRP A 84 7.25 28.79 -10.64
C TRP A 84 7.03 30.02 -11.51
N GLU A 85 8.11 30.70 -11.92
CA GLU A 85 8.00 31.94 -12.69
C GLU A 85 7.38 31.70 -14.07
N GLU A 86 7.73 30.59 -14.72
CA GLU A 86 7.11 30.16 -15.98
C GLU A 86 5.61 29.90 -15.79
N VAL A 87 5.24 29.18 -14.73
CA VAL A 87 3.83 28.87 -14.41
C VAL A 87 3.05 30.16 -14.10
N LYS A 88 3.60 31.03 -13.26
CA LYS A 88 2.98 32.29 -12.81
C LYS A 88 2.69 33.23 -13.98
N THR A 89 3.65 33.35 -14.90
CA THR A 89 3.53 34.22 -16.08
C THR A 89 2.62 33.65 -17.16
N THR A 90 2.62 32.32 -17.33
CA THR A 90 1.94 31.65 -18.44
C THR A 90 0.54 31.20 -18.09
N VAL A 91 0.39 30.53 -16.94
CA VAL A 91 -0.86 29.91 -16.49
C VAL A 91 -1.65 30.84 -15.60
N GLY A 92 -0.96 31.47 -14.64
CA GLY A 92 -1.55 32.38 -13.66
C GLY A 92 -0.89 32.25 -12.30
N ASP A 93 -1.08 33.26 -11.46
CA ASP A 93 -0.61 33.23 -10.08
C ASP A 93 -1.35 32.18 -9.24
N ALA A 94 -0.87 31.99 -8.01
CA ALA A 94 -1.38 30.95 -7.13
C ALA A 94 -2.84 31.17 -6.73
N GLU A 95 -3.28 32.44 -6.60
CA GLU A 95 -4.68 32.80 -6.36
C GLU A 95 -5.59 32.40 -7.53
N THR A 96 -5.15 32.66 -8.76
CA THR A 96 -5.85 32.28 -9.99
C THR A 96 -5.95 30.76 -10.12
N LEU A 97 -4.88 30.03 -9.82
CA LEU A 97 -4.86 28.57 -9.82
C LEU A 97 -5.81 27.98 -8.76
N LEU A 98 -5.84 28.55 -7.56
CA LEU A 98 -6.77 28.16 -6.50
C LEU A 98 -8.23 28.44 -6.87
N ALA A 99 -8.51 29.61 -7.45
CA ALA A 99 -9.84 29.94 -7.95
C ALA A 99 -10.31 28.96 -9.02
N THR A 100 -9.40 28.58 -9.94
CA THR A 100 -9.67 27.59 -10.99
C THR A 100 -9.90 26.19 -10.41
N ALA A 101 -9.12 25.78 -9.41
CA ALA A 101 -9.29 24.50 -8.72
C ALA A 101 -10.63 24.40 -7.97
N ARG A 102 -11.25 25.53 -7.63
CA ARG A 102 -12.54 25.59 -6.91
C ARG A 102 -13.74 25.83 -7.81
N ALA A 103 -13.52 26.46 -8.97
CA ALA A 103 -14.56 26.78 -9.92
C ALA A 103 -15.31 25.54 -10.43
N ASP A 104 -16.54 25.74 -10.89
CA ASP A 104 -17.33 24.70 -11.56
C ASP A 104 -16.91 24.60 -13.04
N THR A 105 -15.68 24.14 -13.27
CA THR A 105 -15.07 23.97 -14.59
C THR A 105 -14.80 22.50 -14.90
N HIS A 106 -14.29 22.22 -16.11
CA HIS A 106 -13.98 20.85 -16.53
C HIS A 106 -13.05 20.12 -15.52
N PRO A 107 -13.39 18.87 -15.10
CA PRO A 107 -12.63 18.08 -14.13
C PRO A 107 -11.11 18.05 -14.33
N LYS A 108 -10.68 17.90 -15.59
CA LYS A 108 -9.27 17.83 -15.95
C LYS A 108 -8.54 19.16 -15.75
N VAL A 109 -9.20 20.28 -16.05
CA VAL A 109 -8.64 21.62 -15.84
C VAL A 109 -8.45 21.88 -14.35
N LYS A 110 -9.41 21.48 -13.50
CA LYS A 110 -9.27 21.58 -12.04
C LYS A 110 -8.06 20.77 -11.54
N LYS A 111 -7.92 19.52 -12.01
CA LYS A 111 -6.79 18.66 -11.65
C LYS A 111 -5.44 19.24 -12.10
N ALA A 112 -5.38 19.82 -13.30
CA ALA A 112 -4.17 20.49 -13.80
C ALA A 112 -3.83 21.74 -12.99
N ALA A 113 -4.82 22.56 -12.64
CA ALA A 113 -4.61 23.75 -11.81
C ALA A 113 -4.00 23.39 -10.43
N ILE A 114 -4.50 22.32 -9.79
CA ILE A 114 -3.90 21.80 -8.55
C ILE A 114 -2.47 21.30 -8.81
N GLY A 115 -2.24 20.64 -9.95
CA GLY A 115 -0.90 20.18 -10.34
C GLY A 115 0.10 21.32 -10.49
N PHE A 116 -0.29 22.43 -11.10
CA PHE A 116 0.60 23.59 -11.23
C PHE A 116 1.00 24.23 -9.89
N LEU A 117 0.18 24.08 -8.85
CA LEU A 117 0.55 24.54 -7.51
C LEU A 117 1.75 23.77 -6.93
N SER A 118 2.11 22.60 -7.46
CA SER A 118 3.31 21.87 -7.04
C SER A 118 4.61 22.61 -7.40
N PHE A 119 4.56 23.56 -8.33
CA PHE A 119 5.70 24.38 -8.72
C PHE A 119 5.86 25.64 -7.86
N TYR A 120 4.93 25.91 -6.94
CA TYR A 120 4.95 27.14 -6.14
C TYR A 120 6.28 27.30 -5.39
N ASP A 121 6.90 28.47 -5.57
CA ASP A 121 8.12 28.86 -4.88
C ASP A 121 7.80 29.77 -3.69
N PHE A 122 8.25 29.37 -2.51
CA PHE A 122 7.94 30.04 -1.25
C PHE A 122 8.82 31.26 -0.95
N LEU A 123 9.72 31.62 -1.87
CA LEU A 123 10.56 32.83 -1.76
C LEU A 123 9.76 34.15 -1.85
N ASP A 124 8.48 34.11 -2.23
CA ASP A 124 7.58 35.28 -2.36
C ASP A 124 7.07 35.88 -1.01
N GLY A 125 7.49 35.35 0.14
CA GLY A 125 7.21 35.86 1.49
C GLY A 125 6.39 34.92 2.39
N GLU A 126 6.78 34.80 3.67
CA GLU A 126 6.29 33.75 4.58
C GLU A 126 4.78 33.81 4.90
N GLU A 127 4.17 34.99 5.06
CA GLU A 127 2.76 35.10 5.43
C GLU A 127 1.81 34.63 4.31
N LYS A 128 2.03 35.09 3.07
CA LYS A 128 1.25 34.65 1.90
C LYS A 128 1.42 33.15 1.62
N CYS A 129 2.61 32.64 1.87
CA CYS A 129 2.92 31.22 1.81
C CYS A 129 1.98 30.40 2.72
N PHE A 130 1.80 30.81 3.98
CA PHE A 130 0.97 30.06 4.91
C PHE A 130 -0.52 30.11 4.58
N GLU A 131 -1.02 31.25 4.11
CA GLU A 131 -2.39 31.37 3.61
C GLU A 131 -2.62 30.44 2.42
N LEU A 132 -1.70 30.44 1.45
CA LEU A 132 -1.79 29.56 0.29
C LEU A 132 -1.89 28.08 0.68
N VAL A 133 -1.02 27.65 1.61
CA VAL A 133 -1.02 26.26 2.09
C VAL A 133 -2.35 25.89 2.74
N GLN A 134 -2.93 26.80 3.54
CA GLN A 134 -4.26 26.59 4.13
C GLN A 134 -5.32 26.42 3.04
N GLU A 135 -5.27 27.25 2.00
CA GLU A 135 -6.21 27.21 0.89
C GLU A 135 -6.09 25.92 0.05
N ILE A 136 -4.87 25.41 -0.15
CA ILE A 136 -4.58 24.14 -0.84
C ILE A 136 -5.09 22.96 -0.01
N VAL A 137 -4.77 22.91 1.29
CA VAL A 137 -5.28 21.87 2.19
C VAL A 137 -6.82 21.93 2.24
N GLY A 138 -7.42 23.12 2.19
CA GLY A 138 -8.87 23.33 2.12
C GLY A 138 -9.56 22.68 0.93
N ILE A 139 -8.84 22.38 -0.17
CA ILE A 139 -9.43 21.72 -1.36
C ILE A 139 -10.02 20.34 -1.01
N ILE A 140 -9.48 19.66 0.02
CA ILE A 140 -9.97 18.34 0.43
C ILE A 140 -11.39 18.37 1.00
N THR A 141 -11.88 19.54 1.46
CA THR A 141 -13.22 19.67 2.04
C THR A 141 -14.32 19.74 0.97
N ILE A 142 -13.95 19.88 -0.30
CA ILE A 142 -14.90 19.90 -1.41
C ILE A 142 -15.32 18.45 -1.67
N GLU A 143 -16.58 18.10 -1.40
CA GLU A 143 -17.04 16.71 -1.47
C GLU A 143 -16.91 16.12 -2.88
N LYS A 144 -17.40 16.85 -3.88
CA LYS A 144 -17.41 16.45 -5.30
C LYS A 144 -16.15 16.93 -6.02
N GLN A 145 -15.01 16.36 -5.65
CA GLN A 145 -13.76 16.55 -6.40
C GLN A 145 -13.66 15.53 -7.54
N PRO A 146 -13.01 15.89 -8.66
CA PRO A 146 -12.78 14.94 -9.74
C PRO A 146 -11.74 13.89 -9.32
N GLU A 147 -11.78 12.75 -10.00
CA GLU A 147 -10.88 11.63 -9.72
C GLU A 147 -9.40 12.06 -9.77
N GLY A 148 -8.64 11.66 -8.75
CA GLY A 148 -7.22 11.97 -8.63
C GLY A 148 -6.88 13.41 -8.23
N ALA A 149 -7.85 14.31 -8.04
CA ALA A 149 -7.57 15.66 -7.54
C ALA A 149 -7.08 15.66 -6.09
N ILE A 150 -7.66 14.81 -5.23
CA ILE A 150 -7.23 14.69 -3.83
C ILE A 150 -5.81 14.13 -3.74
N ALA A 151 -5.52 13.05 -4.47
CA ALA A 151 -4.16 12.50 -4.55
C ALA A 151 -3.14 13.54 -5.07
N ARG A 152 -3.58 14.48 -5.92
CA ARG A 152 -2.75 15.59 -6.36
C ARG A 152 -2.51 16.61 -5.25
N VAL A 153 -3.53 16.98 -4.49
CA VAL A 153 -3.37 17.83 -3.29
C VAL A 153 -2.38 17.18 -2.32
N GLU A 154 -2.52 15.88 -2.04
CA GLU A 154 -1.60 15.13 -1.19
C GLU A 154 -0.17 15.21 -1.70
N LYS A 155 0.07 15.02 -3.01
CA LYS A 155 1.40 15.13 -3.63
C LYS A 155 1.98 16.55 -3.51
N VAL A 156 1.16 17.59 -3.68
CA VAL A 156 1.60 18.99 -3.52
C VAL A 156 2.04 19.24 -2.08
N ILE A 157 1.23 18.80 -1.11
CA ILE A 157 1.56 18.94 0.32
C ILE A 157 2.79 18.12 0.69
N ASP A 158 2.94 16.90 0.18
CA ASP A 158 4.11 16.04 0.35
C ASP A 158 5.40 16.73 -0.13
N GLN A 159 5.35 17.36 -1.31
CA GLN A 159 6.46 18.14 -1.85
C GLN A 159 6.78 19.38 -0.99
N PHE A 160 5.76 20.09 -0.51
CA PHE A 160 5.96 21.25 0.36
C PHE A 160 6.59 20.86 1.70
N LEU A 161 6.15 19.76 2.30
CA LEU A 161 6.73 19.25 3.55
C LEU A 161 8.17 18.76 3.36
N THR A 162 8.50 18.26 2.16
CA THR A 162 9.87 17.85 1.80
C THR A 162 10.79 19.06 1.62
N SER A 163 10.34 20.08 0.90
CA SER A 163 11.18 21.20 0.48
C SER A 163 11.21 22.36 1.48
N TYR A 164 10.16 22.53 2.29
CA TYR A 164 9.97 23.70 3.15
C TYR A 164 9.49 23.32 4.56
N PHE A 165 10.45 23.10 5.45
CA PHE A 165 10.17 22.73 6.84
C PHE A 165 9.21 23.71 7.55
N ALA A 166 9.34 25.01 7.29
CA ALA A 166 8.53 26.06 7.91
C ALA A 166 7.02 25.97 7.60
N VAL A 167 6.63 25.28 6.53
CA VAL A 167 5.22 25.11 6.13
C VAL A 167 4.48 24.10 7.02
N ARG A 168 5.20 23.21 7.70
CA ARG A 168 4.65 22.11 8.49
C ARG A 168 3.62 22.55 9.55
N PRO A 169 3.86 23.57 10.40
CA PRO A 169 2.87 24.00 11.39
C PRO A 169 1.58 24.51 10.74
N ALA A 170 1.67 25.17 9.58
CA ALA A 170 0.50 25.66 8.83
C ALA A 170 -0.33 24.50 8.25
N VAL A 171 0.31 23.45 7.74
CA VAL A 171 -0.37 22.23 7.27
C VAL A 171 -1.08 21.54 8.44
N ILE A 172 -0.38 21.31 9.56
CA ILE A 172 -0.96 20.67 10.76
C ILE A 172 -2.16 21.46 11.25
N LYS A 173 -2.04 22.79 11.40
CA LYS A 173 -3.12 23.67 11.83
C LYS A 173 -4.34 23.57 10.91
N SER A 174 -4.12 23.53 9.59
CA SER A 174 -5.17 23.38 8.59
C SER A 174 -5.91 22.06 8.71
N VAL A 175 -5.17 20.94 8.78
CA VAL A 175 -5.73 19.59 8.88
C VAL A 175 -6.56 19.46 10.16
N LEU A 176 -6.06 19.98 11.29
CA LEU A 176 -6.81 20.02 12.55
C LEU A 176 -8.09 20.87 12.45
N ALA A 177 -8.03 22.02 11.80
CA ALA A 177 -9.20 22.89 11.63
C ALA A 177 -10.28 22.22 10.77
N ILE A 178 -9.89 21.54 9.69
CA ILE A 178 -10.80 20.78 8.83
C ILE A 178 -11.40 19.63 9.61
N ARG A 179 -10.58 18.85 10.31
CA ARG A 179 -11.03 17.71 11.12
C ARG A 179 -12.10 18.14 12.14
N LYS A 180 -11.90 19.26 12.83
CA LYS A 180 -12.86 19.81 13.80
C LYS A 180 -14.21 20.17 13.15
N LYS A 181 -14.20 20.63 11.90
CA LYS A 181 -15.41 21.00 11.15
C LYS A 181 -16.09 19.80 10.47
N ALA A 182 -15.33 18.77 10.09
CA ALA A 182 -15.77 17.66 9.25
C ALA A 182 -16.30 16.45 10.02
N GLN A 183 -16.68 16.60 11.30
CA GLN A 183 -17.04 15.49 12.20
C GLN A 183 -18.15 14.56 11.67
N SER A 184 -18.96 15.01 10.70
CA SER A 184 -20.08 14.25 10.13
C SER A 184 -19.83 13.71 8.71
N SER A 185 -18.66 13.92 8.09
CA SER A 185 -18.40 13.49 6.71
C SER A 185 -17.26 12.46 6.66
N ALA A 186 -17.61 11.17 6.54
CA ALA A 186 -16.64 10.07 6.44
C ALA A 186 -15.64 10.28 5.29
N THR A 187 -16.11 10.79 4.14
CA THR A 187 -15.26 11.12 2.99
C THR A 187 -14.21 12.16 3.32
N ILE A 188 -14.57 13.24 4.02
CA ILE A 188 -13.60 14.30 4.38
C ILE A 188 -12.64 13.78 5.45
N ILE A 189 -13.15 13.05 6.46
CA ILE A 189 -12.30 12.45 7.51
C ILE A 189 -11.26 11.50 6.92
N SER A 190 -11.62 10.69 5.92
CA SER A 190 -10.69 9.86 5.15
C SER A 190 -9.52 10.65 4.57
N ARG A 191 -9.83 11.76 3.89
CA ARG A 191 -8.82 12.60 3.23
C ARG A 191 -7.92 13.28 4.27
N VAL A 192 -8.48 13.65 5.42
CA VAL A 192 -7.73 14.17 6.57
C VAL A 192 -6.80 13.08 7.13
N GLN A 193 -7.23 11.82 7.18
CA GLN A 193 -6.40 10.70 7.61
C GLN A 193 -5.22 10.45 6.67
N GLU A 194 -5.45 10.44 5.35
CA GLU A 194 -4.38 10.30 4.35
C GLU A 194 -3.35 11.44 4.40
N LEU A 195 -3.83 12.69 4.55
CA LEU A 195 -2.93 13.82 4.78
C LEU A 195 -2.19 13.73 6.11
N THR A 196 -2.83 13.18 7.16
CA THR A 196 -2.17 12.96 8.45
C THR A 196 -1.04 11.95 8.31
N LEU A 197 -1.24 10.84 7.59
CA LEU A 197 -0.17 9.88 7.28
C LEU A 197 0.97 10.56 6.51
N THR A 198 0.65 11.42 5.55
CA THR A 198 1.63 12.22 4.79
C THR A 198 2.44 13.12 5.72
N ILE A 199 1.79 13.88 6.61
CA ILE A 199 2.47 14.73 7.61
C ILE A 199 3.39 13.89 8.49
N LEU A 200 2.93 12.74 8.98
CA LEU A 200 3.69 11.90 9.91
C LEU A 200 4.94 11.29 9.25
N ARG A 201 4.90 10.95 7.95
CA ARG A 201 6.08 10.48 7.19
C ARG A 201 7.23 11.49 7.22
N HIS A 202 6.93 12.79 7.19
CA HIS A 202 7.92 13.87 7.21
C HIS A 202 8.38 14.27 8.64
N ASN A 203 7.81 13.66 9.68
CA ASN A 203 8.09 13.97 11.08
C ASN A 203 9.02 12.96 11.77
N ALA A 204 9.85 12.23 11.01
CA ALA A 204 10.74 11.20 11.54
C ALA A 204 11.76 11.68 12.61
N PHE A 205 12.03 12.99 12.73
CA PHE A 205 13.10 13.53 13.60
C PHE A 205 12.67 14.59 14.64
N GLY A 206 11.37 14.79 14.91
CA GLY A 206 10.92 15.74 15.92
C GLY A 206 9.49 15.44 16.39
N VAL A 207 9.36 14.83 17.57
CA VAL A 207 8.08 14.42 18.16
C VAL A 207 7.32 15.59 18.76
N ASP A 208 8.06 16.57 19.29
CA ASP A 208 7.53 17.54 20.24
C ASP A 208 6.46 18.48 19.64
N ASP A 209 6.35 18.51 18.31
CA ASP A 209 5.43 19.38 17.58
C ASP A 209 4.18 18.67 17.01
N ILE A 210 3.99 17.36 17.25
CA ILE A 210 2.82 16.63 16.75
C ILE A 210 1.69 16.63 17.79
N PRO A 211 0.56 17.31 17.52
CA PRO A 211 -0.55 17.34 18.45
C PRO A 211 -1.25 15.97 18.54
N GLU A 212 -1.63 15.56 19.74
CA GLU A 212 -2.40 14.33 19.98
C GLU A 212 -3.72 14.31 19.17
N ASP A 213 -4.37 15.47 19.08
CA ASP A 213 -5.57 15.72 18.25
C ASP A 213 -5.35 15.45 16.75
N LEU A 214 -4.10 15.32 16.27
CA LEU A 214 -3.82 14.96 14.89
C LEU A 214 -3.87 13.42 14.72
N VAL A 215 -3.45 12.67 15.74
CA VAL A 215 -3.28 11.21 15.67
C VAL A 215 -4.53 10.46 16.12
N ILE A 216 -5.23 10.95 17.15
CA ILE A 216 -6.33 10.20 17.77
C ILE A 216 -7.64 10.48 17.06
N TYR A 217 -8.13 9.58 16.22
CA TYR A 217 -9.49 9.58 15.65
C TYR A 217 -10.43 8.75 16.52
N ARG A 218 -11.64 9.28 16.76
CA ARG A 218 -12.71 8.55 17.45
C ARG A 218 -13.61 7.86 16.43
N ILE A 219 -14.04 6.65 16.75
CA ILE A 219 -15.00 5.89 15.95
C ILE A 219 -16.41 6.43 16.21
N ALA A 220 -17.14 6.76 15.14
CA ALA A 220 -18.57 7.01 15.24
C ALA A 220 -19.28 5.64 15.15
N ASN A 221 -19.87 5.18 16.25
CA ASN A 221 -20.34 3.81 16.46
C ASN A 221 -21.48 3.32 15.53
N ASP A 222 -21.89 4.09 14.53
CA ASP A 222 -23.05 3.80 13.68
C ASP A 222 -22.72 3.73 12.17
N ASP A 223 -21.45 3.94 11.77
CA ASP A 223 -21.01 3.87 10.36
C ASP A 223 -19.85 2.89 10.19
N ILE A 224 -20.18 1.68 9.71
CA ILE A 224 -19.24 0.58 9.45
C ILE A 224 -18.10 1.02 8.52
N LEU A 225 -18.40 1.86 7.52
CA LEU A 225 -17.38 2.33 6.59
C LEU A 225 -16.38 3.23 7.33
N ALA A 226 -16.87 4.15 8.17
CA ALA A 226 -16.02 5.02 8.97
C ALA A 226 -15.16 4.22 9.98
N GLU A 227 -15.71 3.16 10.59
CA GLU A 227 -14.97 2.27 11.47
C GLU A 227 -13.84 1.53 10.73
N LEU A 228 -14.14 0.94 9.56
CA LEU A 228 -13.12 0.27 8.74
C LEU A 228 -12.02 1.23 8.28
N MET A 229 -12.37 2.47 7.94
CA MET A 229 -11.40 3.49 7.53
C MET A 229 -10.51 3.93 8.70
N ASN A 230 -11.07 4.07 9.90
CA ASN A 230 -10.29 4.29 11.12
C ASN A 230 -9.32 3.12 11.38
N ILE A 231 -9.80 1.87 11.32
CA ILE A 231 -8.95 0.69 11.49
C ILE A 231 -7.81 0.71 10.46
N GLN A 232 -8.13 0.97 9.18
CA GLN A 232 -7.15 1.06 8.11
C GLN A 232 -6.12 2.18 8.33
N PHE A 233 -6.53 3.34 8.85
CA PHE A 233 -5.61 4.42 9.20
C PHE A 233 -4.60 3.97 10.28
N TYR A 234 -5.06 3.33 11.35
CA TYR A 234 -4.17 2.83 12.41
C TYR A 234 -3.33 1.64 11.98
N GLU A 235 -3.82 0.84 11.02
CA GLU A 235 -3.01 -0.16 10.33
C GLU A 235 -1.88 0.49 9.53
N SER A 236 -2.18 1.50 8.71
CA SER A 236 -1.21 2.25 7.91
C SER A 236 -0.18 3.00 8.76
N LEU A 237 -0.53 3.44 9.98
CA LEU A 237 0.43 4.01 10.93
C LEU A 237 1.57 3.06 11.30
N LEU A 238 1.33 1.74 11.27
CA LEU A 238 2.34 0.72 11.59
C LEU A 238 3.39 0.56 10.49
N ASP A 239 3.09 0.98 9.25
CA ASP A 239 4.04 0.98 8.13
C ASP A 239 5.04 2.14 8.19
N LEU A 240 4.75 3.16 8.99
CA LEU A 240 5.57 4.36 9.07
C LEU A 240 6.70 4.17 10.09
N TYR A 241 7.89 4.67 9.74
CA TYR A 241 9.01 4.77 10.68
C TYR A 241 8.78 5.94 11.64
N LEU A 242 7.93 5.69 12.65
CA LEU A 242 7.52 6.68 13.63
C LEU A 242 8.13 6.41 15.01
N PRO A 243 8.37 7.47 15.79
CA PRO A 243 8.86 7.35 17.15
C PRO A 243 7.84 6.66 18.08
N PRO A 244 8.29 5.98 19.15
CA PRO A 244 7.41 5.25 20.08
C PRO A 244 6.28 6.08 20.68
N THR A 245 6.50 7.38 20.89
CA THR A 245 5.53 8.35 21.43
C THR A 245 4.23 8.42 20.64
N ILE A 246 4.29 8.31 19.31
CA ILE A 246 3.08 8.30 18.47
C ILE A 246 2.23 7.07 18.76
N PHE A 247 2.85 5.91 18.98
CA PHE A 247 2.13 4.68 19.30
C PHE A 247 1.60 4.67 20.74
N ILE A 248 2.26 5.40 21.65
CA ILE A 248 1.73 5.65 22.99
C ILE A 248 0.48 6.53 22.90
N MET A 249 0.51 7.61 22.11
CA MET A 249 -0.66 8.47 21.86
C MET A 249 -1.80 7.70 21.18
N ALA A 250 -1.50 6.83 20.21
CA ALA A 250 -2.50 6.03 19.50
C ALA A 250 -3.00 4.81 20.29
N LYS A 251 -2.41 4.48 21.45
CA LYS A 251 -2.79 3.32 22.26
C LYS A 251 -4.28 3.25 22.60
N PRO A 252 -4.98 4.33 22.96
CA PRO A 252 -6.43 4.28 23.21
C PRO A 252 -7.22 3.79 21.99
N ALA A 253 -6.80 4.16 20.78
CA ALA A 253 -7.46 3.69 19.56
C ALA A 253 -7.16 2.22 19.27
N TYR A 254 -5.93 1.76 19.47
CA TYR A 254 -5.63 0.33 19.37
C TYR A 254 -6.40 -0.50 20.41
N LEU A 255 -6.69 0.08 21.59
CA LEU A 255 -7.56 -0.54 22.59
C LEU A 255 -9.01 -0.63 22.10
N GLU A 256 -9.54 0.42 21.46
CA GLU A 256 -10.87 0.38 20.81
C GLU A 256 -10.92 -0.69 19.70
N ILE A 257 -9.90 -0.77 18.85
CA ILE A 257 -9.79 -1.81 17.81
C ILE A 257 -9.79 -3.22 18.43
N ALA A 258 -9.11 -3.40 19.56
CA ALA A 258 -9.13 -4.65 20.31
C ALA A 258 -10.50 -4.97 20.92
N GLN A 259 -11.29 -3.95 21.28
CA GLN A 259 -12.67 -4.14 21.70
C GLN A 259 -13.57 -4.53 20.53
N THR A 260 -13.42 -3.91 19.35
CA THR A 260 -14.09 -4.32 18.10
C THR A 260 -13.82 -5.79 17.78
N TYR A 261 -12.56 -6.22 17.85
CA TYR A 261 -12.18 -7.63 17.65
C TYR A 261 -12.96 -8.59 18.56
N LYS A 262 -13.09 -8.24 19.85
CA LYS A 262 -13.78 -9.04 20.87
C LYS A 262 -15.30 -8.92 20.84
N SER A 263 -15.84 -7.94 20.13
CA SER A 263 -17.26 -7.63 20.16
C SER A 263 -18.06 -8.72 19.44
N LEU A 264 -19.10 -9.23 20.11
CA LEU A 264 -20.06 -10.15 19.51
C LEU A 264 -21.08 -9.42 18.60
N THR A 265 -21.17 -8.10 18.71
CA THR A 265 -22.07 -7.28 17.89
C THR A 265 -21.39 -6.72 16.65
N ALA A 266 -20.06 -6.72 16.59
CA ALA A 266 -19.30 -6.33 15.41
C ALA A 266 -19.44 -7.39 14.31
N ILE A 267 -19.53 -6.94 13.06
CA ILE A 267 -19.60 -7.86 11.92
C ILE A 267 -18.23 -8.49 11.65
N ASN A 268 -18.20 -9.65 10.98
CA ASN A 268 -16.95 -10.35 10.68
C ASN A 268 -15.94 -9.51 9.89
N LEU A 269 -16.41 -8.56 9.08
CA LEU A 269 -15.56 -7.65 8.32
C LEU A 269 -14.73 -6.74 9.25
N GLU A 270 -15.37 -6.14 10.26
CA GLU A 270 -14.71 -5.29 11.26
C GLU A 270 -13.76 -6.10 12.13
N ARG A 271 -14.22 -7.26 12.62
CA ARG A 271 -13.39 -8.18 13.42
C ARG A 271 -12.16 -8.67 12.65
N SER A 272 -12.29 -8.90 11.35
CA SER A 272 -11.18 -9.29 10.46
C SER A 272 -10.19 -8.13 10.22
N ALA A 273 -10.68 -6.91 9.99
CA ALA A 273 -9.81 -5.74 9.88
C ALA A 273 -9.05 -5.48 11.21
N ALA A 274 -9.75 -5.63 12.34
CA ALA A 274 -9.16 -5.50 13.67
C ALA A 274 -8.09 -6.58 13.93
N SER A 275 -8.34 -7.85 13.56
CA SER A 275 -7.36 -8.94 13.76
C SER A 275 -6.09 -8.72 12.94
N ARG A 276 -6.20 -8.26 11.68
CA ARG A 276 -5.04 -7.87 10.86
C ARG A 276 -4.22 -6.76 11.51
N THR A 277 -4.89 -5.70 11.96
CA THR A 277 -4.24 -4.55 12.61
C THR A 277 -3.51 -4.96 13.89
N LEU A 278 -4.16 -5.72 14.75
CA LEU A 278 -3.58 -6.20 16.02
C LEU A 278 -2.45 -7.20 15.79
N GLY A 279 -2.58 -8.08 14.79
CA GLY A 279 -1.51 -8.97 14.37
C GLY A 279 -0.26 -8.22 13.93
N ARG A 280 -0.43 -7.13 13.15
CA ARG A 280 0.69 -6.25 12.76
C ARG A 280 1.26 -5.46 13.94
N LEU A 281 0.41 -4.98 14.85
CA LEU A 281 0.82 -4.32 16.08
C LEU A 281 1.69 -5.24 16.94
N SER A 282 1.32 -6.52 17.04
CA SER A 282 2.05 -7.54 17.81
C SER A 282 3.46 -7.83 17.26
N LYS A 283 3.71 -7.58 15.96
CA LYS A 283 5.03 -7.72 15.34
C LYS A 283 5.87 -6.46 15.46
N SER A 284 5.25 -5.31 15.20
CA SER A 284 5.96 -4.04 15.03
C SER A 284 6.15 -3.28 16.35
N ARG A 285 5.21 -3.41 17.30
CA ARG A 285 5.15 -2.63 18.56
C ARG A 285 4.71 -3.52 19.72
N VAL A 286 5.52 -4.56 20.00
CA VAL A 286 5.25 -5.59 21.02
C VAL A 286 4.85 -5.00 22.38
N GLY A 287 5.51 -3.92 22.83
CA GLY A 287 5.19 -3.25 24.10
C GLY A 287 3.73 -2.77 24.17
N VAL A 288 3.28 -2.02 23.17
CA VAL A 288 1.90 -1.51 23.10
C VAL A 288 0.90 -2.66 23.00
N PHE A 289 1.17 -3.65 22.14
CA PHE A 289 0.32 -4.83 22.00
C PHE A 289 0.20 -5.60 23.33
N SER A 290 1.32 -5.84 24.02
CA SER A 290 1.34 -6.62 25.27
C SER A 290 0.56 -5.94 26.39
N GLU A 291 0.58 -4.61 26.48
CA GLU A 291 -0.22 -3.88 27.46
C GLU A 291 -1.73 -4.01 27.16
N ILE A 292 -2.12 -3.94 25.89
CA ILE A 292 -3.51 -4.13 25.47
C ILE A 292 -3.97 -5.57 25.75
N ASP A 293 -3.14 -6.55 25.38
CA ASP A 293 -3.42 -7.97 25.61
C ASP A 293 -3.50 -8.31 27.11
N ASN A 294 -2.62 -7.76 27.94
CA ASN A 294 -2.69 -7.91 29.39
C ASN A 294 -4.01 -7.36 29.97
N SER A 295 -4.53 -6.30 29.35
CA SER A 295 -5.79 -5.65 29.77
C SER A 295 -7.02 -6.45 29.36
N LEU A 296 -7.03 -6.99 28.13
CA LEU A 296 -8.22 -7.58 27.51
C LEU A 296 -8.17 -9.11 27.42
N GLY A 297 -7.02 -9.73 27.67
CA GLY A 297 -6.77 -11.15 27.50
C GLY A 297 -7.07 -11.64 26.09
N ILE A 298 -6.57 -10.95 25.06
CA ILE A 298 -6.85 -11.31 23.66
C ILE A 298 -6.28 -12.71 23.38
N VAL A 299 -4.98 -12.89 23.55
CA VAL A 299 -4.25 -14.12 23.21
C VAL A 299 -4.62 -15.28 24.13
N ARG A 300 -4.86 -14.98 25.40
CA ARG A 300 -5.27 -15.97 26.40
C ARG A 300 -6.63 -16.61 26.07
N ASN A 301 -7.50 -15.88 25.38
CA ASN A 301 -8.85 -16.33 25.07
C ASN A 301 -9.02 -16.85 23.63
N LEU A 302 -7.97 -16.85 22.80
CA LEU A 302 -8.04 -17.36 21.43
C LEU A 302 -8.37 -18.85 21.39
N THR A 303 -9.19 -19.23 20.42
CA THR A 303 -9.60 -20.62 20.18
C THR A 303 -9.32 -21.07 18.75
N LEU A 304 -9.24 -22.38 18.53
CA LEU A 304 -9.20 -22.95 17.18
C LEU A 304 -10.59 -23.11 16.56
N ARG A 305 -11.67 -22.70 17.23
CA ARG A 305 -13.05 -22.91 16.77
C ARG A 305 -13.57 -21.72 15.97
N ASP A 306 -13.29 -20.51 16.42
CA ASP A 306 -13.65 -19.27 15.72
C ASP A 306 -12.68 -19.03 14.55
N GLU A 307 -13.21 -18.72 13.37
CA GLU A 307 -12.43 -18.42 12.17
C GLU A 307 -11.58 -17.15 12.34
N ILE A 308 -12.13 -16.12 13.00
CA ILE A 308 -11.43 -14.86 13.26
C ILE A 308 -10.27 -15.10 14.23
N ASP A 309 -10.45 -15.95 15.25
CA ASP A 309 -9.37 -16.35 16.16
C ASP A 309 -8.26 -17.09 15.40
N ARG A 310 -8.61 -17.97 14.44
CA ARG A 310 -7.60 -18.64 13.59
C ARG A 310 -6.78 -17.65 12.78
N THR A 311 -7.42 -16.63 12.20
CA THR A 311 -6.70 -15.54 11.52
C THR A 311 -5.76 -14.83 12.48
N MET A 312 -6.22 -14.50 13.68
CA MET A 312 -5.39 -13.85 14.71
C MET A 312 -4.19 -14.73 15.11
N LEU A 313 -4.39 -16.04 15.30
CA LEU A 313 -3.33 -17.00 15.63
C LEU A 313 -2.29 -17.17 14.49
N ALA A 314 -2.72 -17.04 13.24
CA ALA A 314 -1.83 -17.05 12.08
C ALA A 314 -1.02 -15.74 11.96
N LEU A 315 -1.47 -14.66 12.60
CA LEU A 315 -0.83 -13.35 12.51
C LEU A 315 0.09 -13.03 13.70
N ILE A 316 -0.28 -13.36 14.93
CA ILE A 316 0.54 -13.04 16.13
C ILE A 316 1.80 -13.91 16.17
N PRO A 317 3.00 -13.36 16.47
CA PRO A 317 4.22 -14.15 16.63
C PRO A 317 4.05 -15.38 17.53
N GLY A 318 4.54 -16.53 17.04
CA GLY A 318 4.49 -17.79 17.80
C GLY A 318 5.16 -17.69 19.17
N GLU A 319 6.26 -16.95 19.29
CA GLU A 319 6.97 -16.69 20.55
C GLU A 319 6.07 -16.05 21.63
N TYR A 320 5.18 -15.14 21.20
CA TYR A 320 4.29 -14.43 22.10
C TYR A 320 3.17 -15.38 22.58
N ILE A 321 2.61 -16.18 21.67
CA ILE A 321 1.60 -17.20 22.00
C ILE A 321 2.19 -18.27 22.92
N ALA A 322 3.43 -18.69 22.68
CA ALA A 322 4.14 -19.66 23.54
C ALA A 322 4.28 -19.16 24.98
N THR A 323 4.42 -17.84 25.16
CA THR A 323 4.53 -17.22 26.48
C THR A 323 3.17 -17.08 27.16
N VAL A 324 2.15 -16.60 26.43
CA VAL A 324 0.84 -16.23 27.02
C VAL A 324 -0.15 -17.40 27.07
N ASN A 325 -0.14 -18.28 26.06
CA ASN A 325 -1.06 -19.41 25.92
C ASN A 325 -0.35 -20.69 25.43
N PRO A 326 0.64 -21.22 26.17
CA PRO A 326 1.42 -22.41 25.74
C PRO A 326 0.58 -23.66 25.53
N GLN A 327 -0.57 -23.77 26.22
CA GLN A 327 -1.45 -24.95 26.11
C GLN A 327 -2.14 -25.02 24.75
N LEU A 328 -2.39 -23.88 24.10
CA LEU A 328 -2.95 -23.86 22.76
C LEU A 328 -1.98 -24.47 21.74
N ILE A 329 -0.68 -24.18 21.88
CA ILE A 329 0.37 -24.73 21.02
C ILE A 329 0.57 -26.23 21.28
N ARG A 330 0.65 -26.63 22.55
CA ARG A 330 0.85 -28.05 22.93
C ARG A 330 -0.25 -28.98 22.43
N ASN A 331 -1.48 -28.48 22.37
CA ASN A 331 -2.66 -29.26 21.95
C ASN A 331 -3.05 -29.00 20.49
N PHE A 332 -2.15 -28.39 19.70
CA PHE A 332 -2.46 -28.01 18.32
C PHE A 332 -2.60 -29.24 17.40
N PRO A 333 -3.71 -29.37 16.63
CA PRO A 333 -3.92 -30.51 15.74
C PRO A 333 -3.15 -30.31 14.42
N VAL A 334 -1.89 -30.75 14.40
CA VAL A 334 -0.92 -30.61 13.29
C VAL A 334 -1.43 -31.12 11.94
N SER A 335 -2.29 -32.14 11.94
CA SER A 335 -2.79 -32.79 10.72
C SER A 335 -3.98 -32.08 10.06
N THR A 336 -4.35 -30.86 10.49
CA THR A 336 -5.54 -30.15 9.99
C THR A 336 -5.16 -29.08 8.96
N ALA A 337 -5.51 -29.32 7.68
CA ALA A 337 -5.19 -28.42 6.57
C ALA A 337 -5.69 -26.98 6.76
N SER A 338 -6.88 -26.78 7.34
CA SER A 338 -7.44 -25.45 7.59
C SER A 338 -6.72 -24.63 8.67
N LEU A 339 -5.73 -25.21 9.36
CA LEU A 339 -4.93 -24.55 10.39
C LEU A 339 -3.46 -24.38 9.97
N VAL A 340 -3.12 -24.71 8.72
CA VAL A 340 -1.74 -24.71 8.21
C VAL A 340 -1.08 -23.33 8.32
N ASP A 341 -1.83 -22.25 8.12
CA ASP A 341 -1.27 -20.89 8.23
C ASP A 341 -0.82 -20.57 9.66
N ILE A 342 -1.53 -21.09 10.67
CA ILE A 342 -1.15 -20.99 12.08
C ILE A 342 0.13 -21.78 12.33
N LEU A 343 0.19 -23.02 11.82
CA LEU A 343 1.35 -23.89 11.96
C LEU A 343 2.60 -23.28 11.31
N ILE A 344 2.47 -22.74 10.09
CA ILE A 344 3.55 -22.04 9.38
C ILE A 344 4.11 -20.92 10.25
N ASN A 345 3.24 -20.03 10.75
CA ASN A 345 3.64 -18.91 11.58
C ASN A 345 4.43 -19.36 12.82
N TRP A 346 3.98 -20.42 13.49
CA TRP A 346 4.63 -20.92 14.71
C TRP A 346 5.94 -21.66 14.45
N CYS A 347 6.11 -22.25 13.27
CA CYS A 347 7.36 -22.89 12.86
C CYS A 347 8.55 -21.93 12.74
N HIS A 348 8.32 -20.62 12.64
CA HIS A 348 9.39 -19.64 12.52
C HIS A 348 10.10 -19.30 13.84
N THR A 349 9.47 -19.58 14.98
CA THR A 349 9.99 -19.20 16.31
C THR A 349 10.37 -20.44 17.13
N LYS A 350 11.52 -20.38 17.82
CA LYS A 350 12.02 -21.50 18.62
C LYS A 350 11.05 -21.87 19.75
N GLU A 351 10.53 -20.87 20.44
CA GLU A 351 9.68 -20.99 21.62
C GLU A 351 8.39 -21.74 21.30
N ALA A 352 7.79 -21.47 20.14
CA ALA A 352 6.62 -22.20 19.68
C ALA A 352 6.97 -23.60 19.17
N LEU A 353 8.08 -23.75 18.42
CA LEU A 353 8.58 -25.05 17.97
C LEU A 353 8.85 -26.02 19.13
N ASP A 354 9.47 -25.54 20.22
CA ASP A 354 9.78 -26.35 21.41
C ASP A 354 8.50 -26.87 22.12
N LEU A 355 7.35 -26.22 21.90
CA LEU A 355 6.05 -26.62 22.43
C LEU A 355 5.23 -27.47 21.45
N LEU A 356 5.48 -27.34 20.15
CA LEU A 356 4.80 -28.09 19.10
C LEU A 356 5.24 -29.56 19.11
N GLN A 357 4.28 -30.46 19.23
CA GLN A 357 4.52 -31.90 19.12
C GLN A 357 4.48 -32.34 17.64
N LEU A 358 5.50 -31.96 16.87
CA LEU A 358 5.59 -32.33 15.46
C LEU A 358 6.13 -33.76 15.32
N ASP A 359 5.37 -34.60 14.63
CA ASP A 359 5.73 -35.97 14.31
C ASP A 359 5.51 -36.29 12.82
N THR A 360 6.20 -37.32 12.34
CA THR A 360 6.06 -37.75 10.93
C THR A 360 4.62 -38.13 10.58
N PRO A 361 3.87 -38.91 11.39
CA PRO A 361 2.48 -39.27 11.07
C PRO A 361 1.53 -38.06 11.03
N GLY A 362 1.70 -37.06 11.89
CA GLY A 362 0.87 -35.86 11.91
C GLY A 362 1.09 -34.99 10.68
N LEU A 363 2.35 -34.74 10.33
CA LEU A 363 2.71 -33.91 9.18
C LEU A 363 2.39 -34.59 7.84
N THR A 364 2.68 -35.89 7.70
CA THR A 364 2.44 -36.62 6.44
C THR A 364 0.95 -36.88 6.14
N LYS A 365 0.05 -36.65 7.11
CA LYS A 365 -1.40 -36.64 6.87
C LYS A 365 -1.88 -35.37 6.17
N LEU A 366 -1.10 -34.30 6.19
CA LEU A 366 -1.45 -33.08 5.44
C LEU A 366 -1.41 -33.37 3.94
N PRO A 367 -2.28 -32.73 3.14
CA PRO A 367 -2.12 -32.78 1.70
C PRO A 367 -0.77 -32.19 1.28
N VAL A 368 -0.24 -32.67 0.16
CA VAL A 368 1.15 -32.38 -0.25
C VAL A 368 1.46 -30.88 -0.36
N PRO A 369 0.59 -30.02 -0.93
CA PRO A 369 0.85 -28.58 -0.95
C PRO A 369 1.03 -27.98 0.45
N GLU A 370 0.17 -28.34 1.40
CA GLU A 370 0.20 -27.88 2.78
C GLU A 370 1.46 -28.38 3.51
N LEU A 371 1.80 -29.66 3.32
CA LEU A 371 3.03 -30.23 3.86
C LEU A 371 4.27 -29.50 3.32
N LEU A 372 4.30 -29.16 2.04
CA LEU A 372 5.41 -28.39 1.45
C LEU A 372 5.48 -26.97 2.00
N ARG A 373 4.33 -26.30 2.24
CA ARG A 373 4.31 -24.97 2.86
C ARG A 373 4.84 -25.00 4.31
N VAL A 374 4.44 -26.00 5.10
CA VAL A 374 4.97 -26.22 6.46
C VAL A 374 6.45 -26.58 6.42
N GLY A 375 6.84 -27.47 5.49
CA GLY A 375 8.22 -27.87 5.26
C GLY A 375 9.11 -26.68 4.89
N LYS A 376 8.61 -25.74 4.08
CA LYS A 376 9.31 -24.50 3.74
C LYS A 376 9.53 -23.64 4.98
N ALA A 377 8.49 -23.41 5.78
CA ALA A 377 8.60 -22.63 7.01
C ALA A 377 9.63 -23.22 7.99
N LEU A 378 9.64 -24.56 8.14
CA LEU A 378 10.64 -25.27 8.93
C LEU A 378 12.04 -25.15 8.31
N ALA A 379 12.15 -25.27 6.99
CA ALA A 379 13.40 -25.14 6.26
C ALA A 379 13.97 -23.72 6.26
N GLU A 380 13.18 -22.68 6.53
CA GLU A 380 13.66 -21.30 6.64
C GLU A 380 14.21 -20.98 8.06
N SER A 381 13.80 -21.74 9.08
CA SER A 381 14.22 -21.57 10.47
C SER A 381 15.41 -22.46 10.84
N TYR A 382 16.43 -21.93 11.53
CA TYR A 382 17.55 -22.74 12.03
C TYR A 382 17.09 -23.91 12.92
N HIS A 383 16.10 -23.67 13.79
CA HIS A 383 15.54 -24.70 14.67
C HIS A 383 14.64 -25.67 13.90
N GLY A 384 13.86 -25.17 12.94
CA GLY A 384 13.04 -25.99 12.06
C GLY A 384 13.86 -26.95 11.20
N LYS A 385 15.02 -26.51 10.67
CA LYS A 385 15.96 -27.36 9.91
C LYS A 385 16.43 -28.56 10.74
N LYS A 386 16.84 -28.33 11.99
CA LYS A 386 17.25 -29.42 12.90
C LYS A 386 16.11 -30.40 13.19
N LEU A 387 14.89 -29.88 13.35
CA LEU A 387 13.71 -30.70 13.55
C LEU A 387 13.40 -31.56 12.32
N LEU A 388 13.48 -31.00 11.11
CA LEU A 388 13.30 -31.74 9.86
C LEU A 388 14.28 -32.91 9.74
N VAL A 389 15.55 -32.70 10.09
CA VAL A 389 16.57 -33.77 10.12
C VAL A 389 16.17 -34.93 11.03
N SER A 390 15.50 -34.63 12.15
CA SER A 390 14.97 -35.65 13.08
C SER A 390 13.67 -36.31 12.61
N LEU A 391 13.06 -35.82 11.53
CA LEU A 391 11.83 -36.32 10.92
C LEU A 391 12.11 -36.86 9.50
N PRO A 392 12.86 -37.97 9.36
CA PRO A 392 13.34 -38.44 8.06
C PRO A 392 12.22 -38.73 7.07
N GLY A 393 11.08 -39.28 7.51
CA GLY A 393 9.94 -39.52 6.62
C GLY A 393 9.30 -38.23 6.08
N VAL A 394 9.39 -37.12 6.80
CA VAL A 394 8.97 -35.80 6.30
C VAL A 394 9.98 -35.30 5.27
N MET A 395 11.28 -35.35 5.59
CA MET A 395 12.37 -34.97 4.67
C MET A 395 12.30 -35.75 3.35
N GLU A 396 12.03 -37.04 3.39
CA GLU A 396 11.83 -37.84 2.18
C GLU A 396 10.68 -37.28 1.34
N VAL A 397 9.50 -37.02 1.92
CA VAL A 397 8.35 -36.50 1.16
C VAL A 397 8.62 -35.10 0.60
N LEU A 398 9.33 -34.25 1.34
CA LEU A 398 9.71 -32.91 0.88
C LEU A 398 10.65 -32.98 -0.34
N LEU A 399 11.57 -33.93 -0.38
CA LEU A 399 12.57 -34.07 -1.45
C LEU A 399 12.14 -35.02 -2.59
N THR A 400 11.15 -35.90 -2.38
CA THR A 400 10.79 -36.96 -3.35
C THR A 400 10.08 -36.43 -4.58
N ARG A 401 10.77 -36.31 -5.71
CA ARG A 401 10.19 -36.00 -7.01
C ARG A 401 9.21 -37.10 -7.47
N ARG A 402 8.00 -36.72 -7.91
CA ARG A 402 7.09 -37.60 -8.65
C ARG A 402 7.03 -37.13 -10.11
N GLU A 403 6.95 -38.06 -11.06
CA GLU A 403 7.07 -37.79 -12.51
C GLU A 403 5.92 -36.94 -13.09
N ARG A 404 4.79 -36.82 -12.38
CA ARG A 404 3.65 -35.97 -12.75
C ARG A 404 3.22 -35.14 -11.54
N MET A 405 3.67 -33.89 -11.47
CA MET A 405 3.29 -32.95 -10.41
C MET A 405 2.85 -31.63 -11.04
N GLY A 406 1.84 -30.99 -10.45
CA GLY A 406 1.42 -29.65 -10.86
C GLY A 406 2.50 -28.61 -10.57
N TYR A 407 2.54 -27.54 -11.37
CA TYR A 407 3.54 -26.47 -11.30
C TYR A 407 3.67 -25.87 -9.88
N THR A 408 2.57 -25.61 -9.19
CA THR A 408 2.57 -25.06 -7.82
C THR A 408 3.31 -25.95 -6.83
N ILE A 409 3.15 -27.28 -6.93
CA ILE A 409 3.84 -28.25 -6.07
C ILE A 409 5.34 -28.28 -6.40
N MET A 410 5.69 -28.21 -7.68
CA MET A 410 7.09 -28.15 -8.11
C MET A 410 7.79 -26.89 -7.60
N ARG A 411 7.14 -25.72 -7.71
CA ARG A 411 7.66 -24.44 -7.20
C ARG A 411 7.84 -24.45 -5.69
N LEU A 412 6.81 -24.86 -4.93
CA LEU A 412 6.89 -24.96 -3.47
C LEU A 412 8.01 -25.89 -3.03
N ARG A 413 8.23 -26.99 -3.75
CA ARG A 413 9.33 -27.90 -3.47
C ARG A 413 10.70 -27.31 -3.80
N GLY A 414 10.82 -26.60 -4.91
CA GLY A 414 12.01 -25.84 -5.26
C GLY A 414 12.39 -24.87 -4.13
N ASP A 415 11.42 -24.11 -3.62
CA ASP A 415 11.62 -23.20 -2.49
C ASP A 415 12.15 -23.92 -1.23
N VAL A 416 11.61 -25.12 -0.92
CA VAL A 416 12.08 -25.93 0.22
C VAL A 416 13.53 -26.39 0.01
N VAL A 417 13.84 -26.90 -1.18
CA VAL A 417 15.19 -27.37 -1.54
C VAL A 417 16.18 -26.20 -1.48
N ASP A 418 15.81 -25.02 -1.96
CA ASP A 418 16.64 -23.84 -1.91
C ASP A 418 16.91 -23.38 -0.48
N ALA A 419 15.87 -23.30 0.37
CA ALA A 419 16.02 -22.95 1.78
C ALA A 419 16.90 -23.95 2.56
N LEU A 420 16.78 -25.25 2.26
CA LEU A 420 17.63 -26.28 2.85
C LEU A 420 19.07 -26.19 2.33
N ALA A 421 19.28 -25.90 1.04
CA ALA A 421 20.60 -25.86 0.41
C ALA A 421 21.49 -24.70 0.89
N GLU A 422 20.90 -23.68 1.52
CA GLU A 422 21.63 -22.62 2.24
C GLU A 422 22.26 -23.11 3.54
N SER A 423 21.92 -24.31 4.01
CA SER A 423 22.43 -24.87 5.26
C SER A 423 23.77 -25.59 5.06
N ASP A 424 24.54 -25.70 6.14
CA ASP A 424 25.79 -26.45 6.16
C ASP A 424 25.58 -27.94 6.49
N ASN A 425 26.63 -28.72 6.29
CA ASN A 425 26.66 -30.15 6.61
C ASN A 425 26.46 -30.38 8.12
N ALA A 426 26.94 -29.49 8.98
CA ALA A 426 26.76 -29.60 10.43
C ALA A 426 25.27 -29.54 10.84
N THR A 427 24.46 -28.73 10.15
CA THR A 427 23.03 -28.58 10.45
C THR A 427 22.19 -29.72 9.88
N LEU A 428 22.45 -30.14 8.63
CA LEU A 428 21.65 -31.16 7.95
C LEU A 428 22.13 -32.60 8.22
N GLY A 429 23.39 -32.77 8.63
CA GLY A 429 24.07 -34.05 8.60
C GLY A 429 24.46 -34.47 7.18
N PRO A 430 25.44 -35.38 7.04
CA PRO A 430 26.05 -35.70 5.74
C PRO A 430 25.05 -36.27 4.74
N TYR A 431 24.14 -37.14 5.21
CA TYR A 431 23.12 -37.76 4.35
C TYR A 431 22.20 -36.73 3.70
N TRP A 432 21.57 -35.86 4.49
CA TRP A 432 20.62 -34.88 3.96
C TRP A 432 21.31 -33.74 3.22
N TYR A 433 22.51 -33.35 3.65
CA TYR A 433 23.31 -32.35 2.95
C TYR A 433 23.58 -32.76 1.49
N ASP A 434 24.06 -33.98 1.27
CA ASP A 434 24.36 -34.48 -0.08
C ASP A 434 23.07 -34.64 -0.91
N ARG A 435 22.00 -35.17 -0.30
CA ARG A 435 20.68 -35.33 -0.95
C ARG A 435 20.07 -34.00 -1.40
N VAL A 436 20.09 -32.97 -0.57
CA VAL A 436 19.56 -31.65 -0.91
C VAL A 436 20.36 -31.02 -2.06
N ARG A 437 21.69 -31.18 -2.07
CA ARG A 437 22.55 -30.71 -3.16
C ARG A 437 22.26 -31.44 -4.46
N GLU A 438 22.09 -32.76 -4.40
CA GLU A 438 21.71 -33.59 -5.54
C GLU A 438 20.38 -33.12 -6.14
N GLU A 439 19.34 -32.92 -5.32
CA GLU A 439 18.04 -32.43 -5.78
C GLU A 439 18.09 -30.98 -6.30
N LYS A 440 18.93 -30.12 -5.70
CA LYS A 440 19.13 -28.74 -6.21
C LYS A 440 19.76 -28.73 -7.60
N ILE A 441 20.78 -29.56 -7.84
CA ILE A 441 21.44 -29.67 -9.15
C ILE A 441 20.51 -30.29 -10.20
N ARG A 442 19.73 -31.30 -9.80
CA ARG A 442 18.76 -31.98 -10.67
C ARG A 442 17.54 -31.12 -11.00
N GLY A 443 17.29 -30.07 -10.23
CA GLY A 443 16.09 -29.26 -10.32
C GLY A 443 16.18 -28.09 -11.29
N HIS A 444 15.54 -28.23 -12.46
CA HIS A 444 14.90 -27.10 -13.12
C HIS A 444 13.51 -26.95 -12.51
N TRP A 445 13.39 -26.20 -11.42
CA TRP A 445 12.14 -26.05 -10.65
C TRP A 445 11.10 -25.11 -11.31
N GLY A 446 11.25 -24.86 -12.62
CA GLY A 446 10.37 -24.02 -13.46
C GLY A 446 10.91 -22.60 -13.60
N SER A 447 11.58 -22.30 -14.72
CA SER A 447 11.69 -20.92 -15.20
C SER A 447 10.40 -20.58 -15.94
N GLU A 448 9.88 -19.36 -15.75
CA GLU A 448 8.83 -18.79 -16.60
C GLU A 448 9.40 -18.51 -18.00
N GLU A 449 9.70 -19.57 -18.76
CA GLU A 449 9.89 -19.47 -20.21
C GLU A 449 9.05 -20.56 -20.86
N ASN A 450 7.90 -20.10 -21.39
CA ASN A 450 6.88 -20.77 -22.21
C ASN A 450 5.49 -20.80 -21.56
N GLY A 451 4.94 -19.59 -21.40
CA GLY A 451 3.50 -19.39 -21.39
C GLY A 451 2.94 -19.71 -22.78
N GLU A 452 2.65 -20.97 -23.05
CA GLU A 452 1.56 -21.39 -23.93
C GLU A 452 1.05 -22.72 -23.41
N ALA A 453 -0.10 -22.67 -22.74
CA ALA A 453 -0.88 -23.86 -22.44
C ALA A 453 -1.32 -24.49 -23.77
N LYS A 454 -0.57 -25.48 -24.26
CA LYS A 454 -1.14 -26.43 -25.22
C LYS A 454 -2.14 -27.27 -24.47
N VAL A 455 -3.40 -26.88 -24.60
CA VAL A 455 -4.55 -27.73 -24.36
C VAL A 455 -4.43 -28.91 -25.32
N ASP A 456 -3.99 -30.06 -24.83
CA ASP A 456 -4.09 -31.33 -25.56
C ASP A 456 -5.57 -31.73 -25.58
N ILE A 457 -6.27 -31.30 -26.62
CA ILE A 457 -7.48 -31.97 -27.08
C ILE A 457 -6.99 -33.22 -27.79
N MET A 458 -7.03 -34.38 -27.13
CA MET A 458 -7.32 -35.69 -27.73
C MET A 458 -7.16 -36.81 -26.69
N ASP A 459 -8.29 -37.28 -26.16
CA ASP A 459 -8.60 -38.72 -26.11
C ASP A 459 -10.06 -38.89 -25.65
N ARG A 460 -10.96 -38.79 -26.63
CA ARG A 460 -12.27 -39.47 -26.61
C ARG A 460 -12.30 -40.42 -27.80
N ALA A 461 -11.73 -41.61 -27.63
CA ALA A 461 -12.11 -42.82 -28.35
C ALA A 461 -11.32 -44.04 -27.83
N ALA A 462 -11.87 -44.72 -26.81
CA ALA A 462 -11.85 -46.18 -26.64
C ALA A 462 -12.72 -46.55 -25.44
#